data_AF-A0A8J3F232-F1
#
_entry.id   AF-A0A8J3F232-F1
#
_cell.length_a   1.000
_cell.length_b   1.000
_cell.length_c   1.000
_cell.angle_alpha   90.00
_cell.angle_beta   90.00
_cell.angle_gamma   90.00
#
_symmetry.space_group_name_H-M   'P 1'
#
loop_
_entity.id
_entity.type
_entity.pdbx_description
1 polymer ?
#
loop_
_entity_poly.entity_id
_entity_poly.type
_entity_poly.pdbx_seq_one_letter_code
_entity_poly.pdbx_strand_id
1 'polypeptide(L)'
;MTEYPERITPGREWLFIHALNEIAESIGSTTHDPISLHLFCLTYDITFDELGKILVAYNTILRSHTFEELNFSLFKDALIKECKAAKNFHDDIIAAFIIVFAKWMLIELRPFAAALQKSYPFSSDEYPKYGTLEYDPSWV
;
A
#
# COMPACT_ATOMS: atom_id res chain seq x y z
N MET A 1 11.14 -38.67 7.09
CA MET A 1 9.80 -38.09 6.93
C MET A 1 9.97 -36.60 7.07
N THR A 2 9.99 -35.88 5.96
CA THR A 2 9.97 -34.42 5.93
C THR A 2 8.51 -33.99 6.01
N GLU A 3 8.11 -33.45 7.15
CA GLU A 3 6.83 -32.78 7.29
C GLU A 3 6.84 -31.55 6.38
N TYR A 4 5.96 -31.56 5.38
CA TYR A 4 5.65 -30.36 4.61
C TYR A 4 4.84 -29.43 5.53
N PRO A 5 5.15 -28.13 5.61
CA PRO A 5 4.33 -27.20 6.38
C PRO A 5 2.90 -27.23 5.83
N GLU A 6 1.92 -27.23 6.73
CA GLU A 6 0.50 -27.16 6.40
C GLU A 6 0.27 -26.05 5.37
N ARG A 7 -0.22 -26.42 4.18
CA ARG A 7 -0.66 -25.46 3.18
C ARG A 7 -1.89 -24.75 3.73
N ILE A 8 -1.71 -23.56 4.31
CA ILE A 8 -2.79 -22.63 4.62
C ILE A 8 -3.47 -22.32 3.29
N THR A 9 -4.65 -22.88 3.06
CA THR A 9 -5.44 -22.55 1.87
C THR A 9 -5.98 -21.14 2.07
N PRO A 10 -5.60 -20.15 1.23
CA PRO A 10 -6.13 -18.81 1.39
C PRO A 10 -7.66 -18.85 1.23
N GLY A 11 -8.39 -18.15 2.10
CA GLY A 11 -9.84 -18.06 2.00
C GLY A 11 -10.29 -17.47 0.65
N ARG A 12 -11.56 -17.64 0.27
CA ARG A 12 -12.11 -17.12 -1.00
C ARG A 12 -11.84 -15.62 -1.22
N GLU A 13 -11.78 -14.85 -0.14
CA GLU A 13 -11.45 -13.42 -0.14
C GLU A 13 -10.08 -13.13 -0.77
N TRP A 14 -9.08 -13.98 -0.52
CA TRP A 14 -7.74 -13.83 -1.09
C TRP A 14 -7.75 -14.01 -2.61
N LEU A 15 -8.56 -14.96 -3.13
CA LEU A 15 -8.71 -15.14 -4.58
C LEU A 15 -9.34 -13.91 -5.24
N PHE A 16 -10.30 -13.25 -4.59
CA PHE A 16 -10.87 -12.00 -5.09
C PHE A 16 -9.84 -10.87 -5.10
N ILE A 17 -9.05 -10.71 -4.03
CA ILE A 17 -8.01 -9.68 -3.97
C ILE A 17 -6.95 -9.93 -5.06
N HIS A 18 -6.54 -11.19 -5.25
CA HIS A 18 -5.59 -11.56 -6.30
C HIS A 18 -6.12 -11.24 -7.70
N ALA A 19 -7.35 -11.64 -8.01
CA ALA A 19 -7.98 -11.35 -9.30
C ALA A 19 -8.13 -9.83 -9.53
N LEU A 20 -8.49 -9.07 -8.50
CA LEU A 20 -8.57 -7.61 -8.59
C LEU A 20 -7.20 -6.97 -8.84
N ASN A 21 -6.15 -7.48 -8.20
CA ASN A 21 -4.78 -7.00 -8.41
C ASN A 21 -4.26 -7.35 -9.81
N GLU A 22 -4.49 -8.56 -10.32
CA GLU A 22 -4.14 -8.93 -11.69
C GLU A 22 -4.83 -8.03 -12.71
N ILE A 23 -6.14 -7.79 -12.54
CA ILE A 23 -6.89 -6.88 -13.41
C ILE A 23 -6.31 -5.47 -13.32
N ALA A 24 -6.04 -4.98 -12.11
CA ALA A 24 -5.50 -3.64 -11.90
C ALA A 24 -4.12 -3.45 -12.55
N GLU A 25 -3.22 -4.44 -12.40
CA GLU A 25 -1.92 -4.44 -13.07
C GLU A 25 -2.07 -4.43 -14.59
N SER A 26 -3.01 -5.21 -15.14
CA SER A 26 -3.27 -5.26 -16.59
C SER A 26 -3.71 -3.92 -17.18
N ILE A 27 -4.31 -3.05 -16.36
CA ILE A 27 -4.71 -1.68 -16.74
C ILE A 27 -3.73 -0.60 -16.28
N GLY A 28 -2.53 -0.99 -15.83
CA GLY A 28 -1.42 -0.10 -15.51
C GLY A 28 -1.32 0.34 -14.05
N SER A 29 -2.06 -0.28 -13.13
CA SER A 29 -1.88 -0.04 -11.69
C SER A 29 -0.55 -0.57 -11.21
N THR A 30 0.14 0.21 -10.38
CA THR A 30 1.33 -0.24 -9.66
C THR A 30 1.20 0.08 -8.16
N THR A 31 2.06 -0.48 -7.33
CA THR A 31 2.18 -0.10 -5.90
C THR A 31 2.36 1.42 -5.72
N HIS A 32 3.07 2.03 -6.64
CA HIS A 32 3.53 3.40 -6.52
C HIS A 32 2.70 4.41 -7.30
N ASP A 33 1.97 3.94 -8.30
CA ASP A 33 0.91 4.67 -8.98
C ASP A 33 -0.34 3.77 -9.07
N PRO A 34 -1.03 3.55 -7.94
CA PRO A 34 -2.22 2.73 -7.94
C PRO A 34 -3.36 3.46 -8.64
N ILE A 35 -4.16 2.69 -9.39
CA ILE A 35 -5.38 3.19 -10.04
C ILE A 35 -6.47 3.57 -9.03
N SER A 36 -6.37 3.06 -7.80
CA SER A 36 -7.36 3.26 -6.74
C SER A 36 -6.70 3.19 -5.37
N LEU A 37 -6.95 4.20 -4.54
CA LEU A 37 -6.56 4.20 -3.12
C LEU A 37 -7.14 2.99 -2.37
N HIS A 38 -8.40 2.64 -2.62
CA HIS A 38 -9.06 1.56 -1.90
C HIS A 38 -8.47 0.20 -2.27
N LEU A 39 -8.14 0.00 -3.54
CA LEU A 39 -7.46 -1.23 -3.98
C LEU A 39 -6.05 -1.30 -3.41
N PHE A 40 -5.32 -0.18 -3.41
CA PHE A 40 -4.02 -0.08 -2.75
C PHE A 40 -4.11 -0.46 -1.27
N CYS A 41 -5.05 0.13 -0.53
CA CYS A 41 -5.31 -0.22 0.87
C CYS A 41 -5.65 -1.70 1.05
N LEU A 42 -6.48 -2.27 0.18
CA LEU A 42 -6.87 -3.68 0.22
C LEU A 42 -5.66 -4.62 0.05
N THR A 43 -4.73 -4.30 -0.84
CA THR A 43 -3.49 -5.08 -1.06
C THR A 43 -2.60 -5.15 0.17
N TYR A 44 -2.66 -4.12 1.02
CA TYR A 44 -1.88 -4.03 2.26
C TYR A 44 -2.70 -4.35 3.52
N ASP A 45 -3.86 -5.00 3.36
CA ASP A 45 -4.76 -5.40 4.45
C ASP A 45 -5.17 -4.23 5.34
N ILE A 46 -5.36 -3.05 4.73
CA ILE A 46 -5.83 -1.84 5.42
C ILE A 46 -7.35 -1.81 5.36
N THR A 47 -7.97 -1.83 6.52
CA THR A 47 -9.43 -1.72 6.64
C THR A 47 -9.92 -0.29 6.34
N PHE A 48 -11.21 -0.16 6.03
CA PHE A 48 -11.83 1.15 5.80
C PHE A 48 -11.75 2.07 7.04
N ASP A 49 -11.89 1.50 8.23
CA ASP A 49 -11.75 2.24 9.49
C ASP A 49 -10.32 2.74 9.71
N GLU A 50 -9.31 1.93 9.38
CA GLU A 50 -7.90 2.34 9.46
C GLU A 50 -7.59 3.42 8.42
N LEU A 51 -8.09 3.28 7.19
CA LEU A 51 -7.98 4.32 6.15
C LEU A 51 -8.50 5.68 6.66
N GLY A 52 -9.67 5.70 7.30
CA GLY A 52 -10.24 6.91 7.89
C GLY A 52 -9.37 7.49 9.00
N LYS A 53 -8.80 6.65 9.88
CA LYS A 53 -7.91 7.09 10.96
C LYS A 53 -6.59 7.64 10.44
N ILE A 54 -5.99 6.99 9.44
CA ILE A 54 -4.75 7.45 8.78
C ILE A 54 -5.00 8.83 8.15
N LEU A 55 -6.13 9.02 7.47
CA LEU A 55 -6.50 10.30 6.88
C LEU A 55 -6.58 11.43 7.93
N VAL A 56 -7.19 11.15 9.08
CA VAL A 56 -7.28 12.11 10.20
C VAL A 56 -5.89 12.39 10.78
N ALA A 57 -5.05 11.37 10.96
CA ALA A 57 -3.70 11.51 11.49
C ALA A 57 -2.82 12.38 10.58
N TYR A 58 -2.85 12.14 9.26
CA TYR A 58 -2.08 12.92 8.29
C TYR A 58 -2.57 14.37 8.23
N ASN A 59 -3.88 14.61 8.25
CA ASN A 59 -4.44 15.96 8.38
C ASN A 59 -3.97 16.66 9.65
N THR A 60 -3.90 15.93 10.76
CA THR A 60 -3.44 16.49 12.05
C THR A 60 -1.98 16.91 11.97
N ILE A 61 -1.12 16.10 11.34
CA ILE A 61 0.28 16.46 11.10
C ILE A 61 0.36 17.76 10.27
N LEU A 62 -0.35 17.83 9.15
CA LEU A 62 -0.35 18.98 8.24
C LEU A 62 -0.84 20.27 8.90
N ARG A 63 -1.75 20.18 9.88
CA ARG A 63 -2.25 21.35 10.63
C ARG A 63 -1.36 21.77 11.79
N SER A 64 -0.53 20.86 12.30
CA SER A 64 0.25 21.08 13.52
C SER A 64 1.72 21.42 13.24
N HIS A 65 2.17 21.34 11.98
CA HIS A 65 3.54 21.57 11.57
C HIS A 65 3.59 22.52 10.37
N THR A 66 4.65 23.31 10.27
CA THR A 66 4.95 24.04 9.03
C THR A 66 5.49 23.08 7.98
N PHE A 67 5.54 23.52 6.73
CA PHE A 67 6.02 22.68 5.62
C PHE A 67 7.47 22.21 5.83
N GLU A 68 8.32 23.08 6.40
CA GLU A 68 9.74 22.82 6.66
C GLU A 68 9.97 21.79 7.77
N GLU A 69 8.98 21.60 8.64
CA GLU A 69 9.03 20.64 9.75
C GLU A 69 8.56 19.24 9.32
N LEU A 70 7.86 19.14 8.19
CA LEU A 70 7.38 17.87 7.65
C LEU A 70 8.55 16.97 7.28
N ASN A 71 8.49 15.73 7.74
CA ASN A 71 9.47 14.71 7.43
C ASN A 71 8.83 13.32 7.38
N PHE A 72 9.53 12.37 6.76
CA PHE A 72 9.03 11.02 6.54
C PHE A 72 8.67 10.29 7.84
N SER A 73 9.44 10.48 8.92
CA SER A 73 9.22 9.80 10.20
C SER A 73 7.85 10.16 10.80
N LEU A 74 7.44 11.43 10.73
CA LEU A 74 6.14 11.87 11.25
C LEU A 74 4.98 11.08 10.64
N PHE A 75 5.00 10.92 9.32
CA PHE A 75 3.95 10.19 8.60
C PHE A 75 4.06 8.68 8.81
N LYS A 76 5.28 8.13 8.82
CA LYS A 76 5.54 6.72 9.13
C LYS A 76 5.01 6.33 10.51
N ASP A 77 5.31 7.14 11.53
CA ASP A 77 4.89 6.88 12.91
C ASP A 77 3.37 6.96 13.05
N ALA A 78 2.73 7.93 12.37
CA ALA A 78 1.27 8.02 12.31
C ALA A 78 0.64 6.81 11.61
N LEU A 79 1.20 6.35 10.49
CA LEU A 79 0.70 5.17 9.78
C LEU A 79 0.81 3.92 10.66
N ILE A 80 1.95 3.70 11.31
CA ILE A 80 2.20 2.57 12.22
C ILE A 80 1.26 2.59 13.44
N LYS A 81 0.93 3.79 13.92
CA LYS A 81 0.01 3.95 15.06
C LYS A 81 -1.41 3.51 14.70
N GLU A 82 -1.90 3.93 13.54
CA GLU A 82 -3.27 3.67 13.13
C GLU A 82 -3.44 2.31 12.43
N CYS A 83 -2.40 1.78 11.80
CA CYS A 83 -2.34 0.44 11.22
C CYS A 83 -1.11 -0.33 11.74
N LYS A 84 -1.36 -1.37 12.53
CA LYS A 84 -0.26 -2.18 13.11
C LYS A 84 0.51 -2.98 12.06
N ALA A 85 -0.14 -3.39 10.96
CA ALA A 85 0.52 -4.11 9.87
C ALA A 85 1.65 -3.27 9.25
N ALA A 86 1.51 -1.94 9.27
CA ALA A 86 2.50 -1.03 8.70
C ALA A 86 3.88 -1.06 9.39
N LYS A 87 3.99 -1.66 10.58
CA LYS A 87 5.30 -1.90 11.24
C LYS A 87 6.24 -2.76 10.40
N ASN A 88 5.68 -3.64 9.59
CA ASN A 88 6.44 -4.58 8.77
C ASN A 88 6.61 -4.09 7.33
N PHE A 89 6.10 -2.90 7.01
CA PHE A 89 6.25 -2.34 5.67
C PHE A 89 7.65 -1.78 5.46
N HIS A 90 8.19 -2.03 4.28
CA HIS A 90 9.39 -1.35 3.82
C HIS A 90 9.11 0.16 3.61
N ASP A 91 10.15 0.97 3.70
CA ASP A 91 10.02 2.43 3.65
C ASP A 91 9.48 2.94 2.30
N ASP A 92 9.71 2.21 1.20
CA ASP A 92 9.15 2.46 -0.12
C ASP A 92 7.62 2.30 -0.15
N ILE A 93 7.08 1.29 0.54
CA ILE A 93 5.63 1.10 0.70
C ILE A 93 5.04 2.22 1.54
N ILE A 94 5.70 2.60 2.64
CA ILE A 94 5.25 3.71 3.49
C ILE A 94 5.28 5.02 2.70
N ALA A 95 6.30 5.24 1.87
CA ALA A 95 6.36 6.38 0.96
C ALA A 95 5.21 6.34 -0.06
N ALA A 96 4.88 5.17 -0.60
CA ALA A 96 3.73 4.99 -1.48
C ALA A 96 2.42 5.39 -0.77
N PHE A 97 2.20 4.99 0.49
CA PHE A 97 1.05 5.46 1.27
C PHE A 97 0.95 6.99 1.32
N ILE A 98 2.05 7.67 1.63
CA ILE A 98 2.09 9.14 1.71
C ILE A 98 1.73 9.76 0.35
N ILE A 99 2.33 9.24 -0.73
CA ILE A 99 2.13 9.75 -2.10
C ILE A 99 0.70 9.51 -2.59
N VAL A 100 0.15 8.31 -2.36
CA VAL A 100 -1.21 7.95 -2.77
C VAL A 100 -2.24 8.78 -2.00
N PHE A 101 -2.06 8.97 -0.69
CA PHE A 101 -2.93 9.86 0.08
C PHE A 101 -2.86 11.31 -0.43
N ALA A 102 -1.68 11.81 -0.79
CA ALA A 102 -1.53 13.14 -1.37
C ALA A 102 -2.21 13.28 -2.75
N LYS A 103 -2.16 12.21 -3.56
CA LYS A 103 -2.80 12.18 -4.88
C LYS A 103 -4.32 12.29 -4.76
N TRP A 104 -4.92 11.47 -3.91
CA TRP A 104 -6.37 11.24 -3.90
C TRP A 104 -7.14 11.98 -2.80
N MET A 105 -6.54 12.20 -1.63
CA MET A 105 -7.28 12.65 -0.42
C MET A 105 -6.76 13.93 0.21
N LEU A 106 -5.47 14.27 0.07
CA LEU A 106 -4.80 15.35 0.79
C LEU A 106 -3.98 16.25 -0.16
N ILE A 107 -4.63 17.25 -0.76
CA ILE A 107 -3.98 18.09 -1.77
C ILE A 107 -2.81 18.90 -1.20
N GLU A 108 -2.88 19.29 0.07
CA GLU A 108 -1.85 20.04 0.78
C GLU A 108 -0.57 19.23 1.01
N LEU A 109 -0.67 17.89 0.99
CA LEU A 109 0.48 16.99 1.14
C LEU A 109 1.28 16.85 -0.17
N ARG A 110 0.73 17.28 -1.31
CA ARG A 110 1.35 17.07 -2.64
C ARG A 110 2.76 17.64 -2.79
N PRO A 111 3.10 18.85 -2.31
CA PRO A 111 4.46 19.36 -2.44
C PRO A 111 5.48 18.48 -1.68
N PHE A 112 5.09 17.99 -0.50
CA PHE A 112 5.91 17.06 0.28
C PHE A 112 6.03 15.70 -0.42
N ALA A 113 4.92 15.15 -0.91
CA ALA A 113 4.90 13.89 -1.65
C ALA A 113 5.77 13.93 -2.92
N ALA A 114 5.76 15.06 -3.65
CA ALA A 114 6.60 15.24 -4.83
C ALA A 114 8.10 15.28 -4.49
N ALA A 115 8.47 15.80 -3.32
CA ALA A 115 9.85 15.72 -2.83
C ALA A 115 10.20 14.27 -2.44
N LEU A 116 9.29 13.58 -1.75
CA LEU A 116 9.47 12.20 -1.31
C LEU A 116 9.65 11.23 -2.50
N GLN A 117 8.89 11.41 -3.58
CA GLN A 117 8.98 10.60 -4.80
C GLN A 117 10.37 10.67 -5.46
N LYS A 118 11.12 11.76 -5.27
CA LYS A 118 12.51 11.84 -5.77
C LYS A 118 13.48 11.00 -4.94
N SER A 119 13.20 10.83 -3.65
CA SER A 119 14.01 10.04 -2.72
C SER A 119 13.67 8.55 -2.76
N TYR A 120 12.43 8.22 -3.13
CA TYR A 120 11.94 6.87 -3.36
C TYR A 120 11.48 6.76 -4.81
N PRO A 121 12.41 6.83 -5.79
CA PRO A 121 12.05 6.74 -7.19
C PRO A 121 11.43 5.38 -7.45
N PHE A 122 10.30 5.39 -8.14
CA PHE A 122 9.60 4.18 -8.51
C PHE A 122 10.42 3.43 -9.55
N SER A 123 10.99 2.28 -9.17
CA SER A 123 11.52 1.32 -10.14
C SER A 123 10.34 0.68 -10.87
N SER A 124 10.32 0.73 -12.19
CA SER A 124 9.32 0.01 -13.00
C SER A 124 9.59 -1.49 -13.05
N ASP A 125 10.77 -1.94 -12.60
CA ASP A 125 11.36 -3.21 -13.04
C ASP A 125 11.51 -4.27 -11.94
N GLU A 126 11.23 -3.92 -10.69
CA GLU A 126 11.33 -4.86 -9.57
C GLU A 126 10.06 -4.72 -8.76
N TYR A 127 9.14 -5.71 -8.83
CA TYR A 127 8.26 -6.18 -7.74
C TYR A 127 7.32 -7.28 -8.25
N PRO A 128 6.79 -8.13 -7.35
CA PRO A 128 6.58 -9.54 -7.65
C PRO A 128 5.51 -9.68 -8.72
N LYS A 129 5.87 -10.36 -9.81
CA LYS A 129 4.86 -11.08 -10.59
C LYS A 129 4.14 -11.94 -9.57
N TYR A 130 2.91 -11.56 -9.19
CA TYR A 130 2.02 -12.47 -8.50
C TYR A 130 2.10 -13.77 -9.29
N GLY A 131 2.65 -14.81 -8.65
CA GLY A 131 3.16 -15.97 -9.36
C GLY A 131 2.10 -16.44 -10.34
N THR A 132 2.46 -16.56 -11.62
CA THR A 132 1.58 -17.17 -12.62
C THR A 132 1.04 -18.44 -12.01
N LEU A 133 -0.25 -18.44 -11.67
CA LEU A 133 -0.95 -19.65 -11.25
C LEU A 133 -0.83 -20.60 -12.45
N GLU A 134 0.06 -21.58 -12.35
CA GLU A 134 -0.01 -22.72 -13.26
C GLU A 134 -1.36 -23.37 -13.00
N TYR A 135 -2.24 -23.22 -13.99
CA TYR A 135 -3.56 -23.84 -14.02
C TYR A 135 -3.38 -25.37 -13.87
N ASP A 136 -3.81 -25.91 -12.73
CA ASP A 136 -3.92 -27.34 -12.50
C ASP A 136 -5.37 -27.78 -12.84
N PRO A 137 -5.58 -28.48 -13.97
CA PRO A 137 -6.91 -28.91 -14.39
C PRO A 137 -7.54 -30.00 -13.51
N SER A 138 -6.88 -30.48 -12.45
CA SER A 138 -7.44 -31.50 -11.56
C SER A 138 -8.57 -31.00 -10.63
N TRP A 139 -8.88 -29.70 -10.68
CA TRP A 139 -9.89 -29.04 -9.83
C TRP A 139 -11.27 -28.86 -10.48
N VAL A 140 -11.53 -29.49 -11.63
CA VAL A 140 -12.85 -29.52 -12.30
C VAL A 140 -13.42 -30.92 -12.36
#